data_AF-A0A9P5PEZ0-F1
#
_entry.id   AF-A0A9P5PEZ0-F1
#
_cell.length_a   1.000
_cell.length_b   1.000
_cell.length_c   1.000
_cell.angle_alpha   90.00
_cell.angle_beta   90.00
_cell.angle_gamma   90.00
#
_symmetry.space_group_name_H-M   'P 1'
#
loop_
_entity.id
_entity.type
_entity.pdbx_description
1 polymer ?
#
loop_
_entity_poly.entity_id
_entity_poly.type
_entity_poly.pdbx_seq_one_letter_code
_entity_poly.pdbx_strand_id
1 'polypeptide(L)'
;MAVAKEGTWTCNVIPNYPYEKFSISLVLHKSEYHTPSRSIKYAGETVQIRRGPDGKLECPCGEPKHARYNYQKISNMCSLRTGHPPADATKWNDWTEYTYSHRSKRIRTKSITPASSAAASANSDSTNTSTPTSKRRSNEQPSCSRNIRPKLENDNNITSSAGGHGSTNKLNTLQYKLAMLKRESDKLDKELENKKKEEAEIRALESQIEDMEAEINAKRQQIDAYRFGE
;
A
#
# COMPACT_ATOMS: atom_id res chain seq x y z
N MET A 1 11.90 -50.93 -5.90
CA MET A 1 10.81 -49.98 -6.17
C MET A 1 10.25 -49.49 -4.84
N ALA A 2 10.53 -48.25 -4.46
CA ALA A 2 10.08 -47.69 -3.19
C ALA A 2 8.72 -47.00 -3.40
N VAL A 3 7.71 -47.47 -2.68
CA VAL A 3 6.36 -46.90 -2.68
C VAL A 3 6.35 -45.71 -1.73
N ALA A 4 6.25 -44.50 -2.25
CA ALA A 4 6.04 -43.30 -1.46
C ALA A 4 4.60 -43.30 -0.91
N LYS A 5 4.45 -43.53 0.39
CA LYS A 5 3.16 -43.35 1.08
C LYS A 5 2.92 -41.86 1.30
N GLU A 6 1.77 -41.38 0.83
CA GLU A 6 1.28 -40.01 1.05
C GLU A 6 1.04 -39.78 2.54
N GLY A 7 2.07 -39.27 3.24
CA GLY A 7 1.95 -38.82 4.62
C GLY A 7 1.30 -37.45 4.66
N THR A 8 0.09 -37.37 5.21
CA THR A 8 -0.60 -36.12 5.50
C THR A 8 0.21 -35.34 6.55
N TRP A 9 0.85 -34.24 6.15
CA TRP A 9 1.54 -33.35 7.08
C TRP A 9 0.51 -32.50 7.84
N THR A 10 0.18 -32.90 9.06
CA THR A 10 -0.61 -32.07 9.98
C THR A 10 0.32 -31.06 10.67
N CYS A 11 0.21 -29.78 10.32
CA CYS A 11 0.87 -28.72 11.07
C CYS A 11 0.17 -28.58 12.43
N ASN A 12 0.83 -29.03 13.50
CA ASN A 12 0.39 -28.75 14.87
C ASN A 12 0.47 -27.24 15.12
N VAL A 13 -0.67 -26.57 15.06
CA VAL A 13 -0.80 -25.17 15.46
C VAL A 13 -0.59 -25.10 16.98
N ILE A 14 0.57 -24.61 17.41
CA ILE A 14 0.89 -24.39 18.83
C ILE A 14 -0.11 -23.35 19.38
N PRO A 15 -1.01 -23.71 20.32
CA PRO A 15 -2.06 -22.83 20.76
C PRO A 15 -1.65 -22.08 22.03
N ASN A 16 -0.71 -21.14 21.94
CA ASN A 16 -0.62 -20.01 22.88
C ASN A 16 0.54 -19.08 22.51
N TYR A 17 0.26 -18.07 21.68
CA TYR A 17 1.10 -16.87 21.63
C TYR A 17 0.17 -15.66 21.62
N PRO A 18 0.37 -14.66 22.52
CA PRO A 18 -0.52 -13.51 22.69
C PRO A 18 -0.21 -12.42 21.66
N TYR A 19 -0.03 -12.79 20.39
CA TYR A 19 0.13 -11.82 19.30
C TYR A 19 -1.22 -11.67 18.59
N GLU A 20 -1.70 -10.43 18.53
CA GLU A 20 -2.86 -10.02 17.73
C GLU A 20 -2.80 -10.67 16.35
N LYS A 21 -3.81 -11.46 16.05
CA LYS A 21 -3.93 -12.27 14.84
C LYS A 21 -3.99 -11.36 13.62
N PHE A 22 -2.84 -11.02 13.06
CA PHE A 22 -2.75 -10.78 11.62
C PHE A 22 -3.05 -12.13 10.97
N SER A 23 -4.31 -12.37 10.63
CA SER A 23 -4.70 -13.49 9.78
C SER A 23 -4.17 -13.21 8.38
N ILE A 24 -2.86 -13.35 8.19
CA ILE A 24 -2.29 -13.60 6.87
C ILE A 24 -3.09 -14.79 6.36
N SER A 25 -3.80 -14.63 5.25
CA SER A 25 -4.69 -15.68 4.75
C SER A 25 -3.88 -16.99 4.68
N LEU A 26 -4.49 -18.10 5.09
CA LEU A 26 -3.83 -19.41 5.12
C LEU A 26 -3.14 -19.72 3.77
N VAL A 27 -3.73 -19.21 2.69
CA VAL A 27 -3.21 -19.25 1.32
C VAL A 27 -1.88 -18.50 1.18
N LEU A 28 -1.79 -17.26 1.67
CA LEU A 28 -0.55 -16.48 1.63
C LEU A 28 0.55 -17.14 2.46
N HIS A 29 0.23 -17.59 3.68
CA HIS A 29 1.18 -18.32 4.51
C HIS A 29 1.70 -19.59 3.81
N LYS A 30 0.80 -20.39 3.24
CA LYS A 30 1.19 -21.60 2.51
C LYS A 30 2.06 -21.28 1.29
N SER A 31 1.72 -20.23 0.55
CA SER A 31 2.51 -19.81 -0.62
C SER A 31 3.92 -19.35 -0.22
N GLU A 32 4.07 -18.69 0.92
CA GLU A 32 5.33 -18.10 1.37
C GLU A 32 6.24 -19.12 2.06
N TYR A 33 5.68 -19.96 2.92
CA TYR A 33 6.45 -20.87 3.78
C TYR A 33 6.47 -22.32 3.29
N HIS A 34 5.51 -22.74 2.47
CA HIS A 34 5.38 -24.14 2.06
C HIS A 34 5.56 -24.38 0.55
N THR A 35 6.04 -23.38 -0.22
CA THR A 35 6.43 -23.64 -1.61
C THR A 35 7.68 -24.52 -1.66
N PRO A 36 7.69 -25.59 -2.48
CA PRO A 36 8.80 -26.56 -2.53
C PRO A 36 10.06 -25.98 -3.19
N SER A 37 9.88 -25.03 -4.10
CA SER A 37 10.96 -24.35 -4.82
C SER A 37 10.61 -22.91 -5.12
N ARG A 38 11.62 -22.04 -5.21
CA ARG A 38 11.50 -20.63 -5.59
C ARG A 38 12.67 -20.21 -6.46
N SER A 39 12.47 -19.24 -7.34
CA SER A 39 13.53 -18.61 -8.13
C SER A 39 14.07 -17.37 -7.40
N ILE A 40 15.38 -17.26 -7.24
CA ILE A 40 16.05 -16.07 -6.70
C ILE A 40 17.10 -15.54 -7.67
N LYS A 41 17.40 -14.24 -7.58
CA LYS A 41 18.55 -13.66 -8.28
C LYS A 41 19.81 -13.79 -7.42
N TYR A 42 20.85 -14.41 -7.97
CA TYR A 42 22.15 -14.59 -7.34
C TYR A 42 23.25 -14.35 -8.38
N ALA A 43 24.23 -13.50 -8.07
CA ALA A 43 25.32 -13.14 -8.98
C ALA A 43 24.87 -12.64 -10.38
N GLY A 44 23.69 -12.03 -10.48
CA GLY A 44 23.12 -11.56 -11.74
C GLY A 44 22.26 -12.59 -12.50
N GLU A 45 22.28 -13.85 -12.07
CA GLU A 45 21.52 -14.94 -12.68
C GLU A 45 20.29 -15.32 -11.85
N THR A 46 19.28 -15.91 -12.49
CA THR A 46 18.09 -16.42 -11.79
C THR A 46 18.28 -17.92 -11.52
N VAL A 47 18.47 -18.28 -10.26
CA VAL A 47 18.70 -19.65 -9.81
C VAL A 47 17.45 -20.17 -9.10
N GLN A 48 17.05 -21.41 -9.42
CA GLN A 48 15.96 -22.09 -8.72
C GLN A 48 16.51 -22.81 -7.48
N ILE A 49 16.09 -22.38 -6.29
CA ILE A 49 16.41 -23.03 -5.02
C ILE A 49 15.27 -23.95 -4.59
N ARG A 50 15.61 -25.05 -3.93
CA ARG A 50 14.67 -26.06 -3.44
C ARG A 50 14.79 -26.22 -1.93
N ARG A 51 13.71 -26.68 -1.30
CA ARG A 51 13.75 -27.09 0.10
C ARG A 51 14.45 -28.45 0.20
N GLY A 52 15.45 -28.53 1.06
CA GLY A 52 16.10 -29.77 1.44
C GLY A 52 15.21 -30.62 2.36
N PRO A 53 15.67 -31.83 2.72
CA PRO A 53 14.94 -32.73 3.62
C PRO A 53 14.77 -32.17 5.04
N ASP A 54 15.61 -31.21 5.45
CA ASP A 54 15.51 -30.48 6.72
C ASP A 54 14.46 -29.34 6.70
N GLY A 55 13.79 -29.15 5.56
CA GLY A 55 12.80 -28.10 5.33
C GLY A 55 13.38 -26.72 5.05
N LYS A 56 14.72 -26.57 5.06
CA LYS A 56 15.38 -25.29 4.72
C LYS A 56 15.56 -25.17 3.22
N LEU A 57 15.51 -23.95 2.73
CA LEU A 57 15.90 -23.60 1.38
C LEU A 57 17.43 -23.50 1.31
N GLU A 58 18.03 -24.23 0.38
CA GLU A 58 19.47 -24.18 0.14
C GLU A 58 19.88 -22.84 -0.46
N CYS A 59 21.04 -22.33 -0.06
CA CYS A 59 21.58 -21.11 -0.63
C CYS A 59 22.33 -21.43 -1.94
N PRO A 60 22.21 -20.62 -3.01
CA PRO A 60 22.91 -20.87 -4.27
C PRO A 60 24.44 -20.91 -4.17
N CYS A 61 25.03 -20.35 -3.10
CA CYS A 61 26.46 -20.45 -2.86
C CYS A 61 26.92 -21.86 -2.45
N GLY A 62 25.99 -22.77 -2.12
CA GLY A 62 26.28 -24.13 -1.67
C GLY A 62 26.60 -24.25 -0.17
N GLU A 63 26.74 -23.14 0.56
CA GLU A 63 27.08 -23.17 1.97
C GLU A 63 25.86 -23.53 2.86
N PRO A 64 25.92 -24.62 3.65
CA PRO A 64 24.78 -25.07 4.46
C PRO A 64 24.46 -24.08 5.59
N LYS A 65 25.45 -23.31 6.07
CA LYS A 65 25.27 -22.24 7.07
C LYS A 65 24.41 -21.09 6.55
N HIS A 66 24.21 -20.99 5.23
CA HIS A 66 23.36 -19.99 4.59
C HIS A 66 21.95 -20.51 4.26
N ALA A 67 21.65 -21.79 4.52
CA ALA A 67 20.30 -22.33 4.34
C ALA A 67 19.30 -21.73 5.35
N ARG A 68 18.10 -21.37 4.91
CA ARG A 68 17.06 -20.73 5.77
C ARG A 68 15.68 -21.29 5.52
N TYR A 69 14.79 -21.17 6.50
CA TYR A 69 13.39 -21.55 6.32
C TYR A 69 12.57 -20.54 5.50
N ASN A 70 12.94 -19.26 5.58
CA ASN A 70 12.21 -18.17 4.95
C ASN A 70 12.88 -17.72 3.64
N TYR A 71 12.13 -17.78 2.54
CA TYR A 71 12.55 -17.33 1.22
C TYR A 71 13.02 -15.86 1.20
N GLN A 72 12.32 -14.97 1.90
CA GLN A 72 12.66 -13.56 1.94
C GLN A 72 14.04 -13.32 2.56
N LYS A 73 14.41 -14.09 3.58
CA LYS A 73 15.74 -14.00 4.21
C LYS A 73 16.85 -14.39 3.24
N ILE A 74 16.67 -15.50 2.50
CA ILE A 74 17.65 -15.93 1.49
C ILE A 74 17.74 -14.92 0.35
N SER A 75 16.60 -14.44 -0.15
CA SER A 75 16.56 -13.43 -1.22
C SER A 75 17.28 -12.14 -0.80
N ASN A 76 17.03 -11.64 0.42
CA ASN A 76 17.70 -10.45 0.95
C ASN A 76 19.21 -10.66 1.10
N MET A 77 19.63 -11.84 1.55
CA MET A 77 21.04 -12.19 1.68
C MET A 77 21.75 -12.30 0.31
N CYS A 78 21.08 -12.88 -0.69
CA CYS A 78 21.61 -13.05 -2.05
C CYS A 78 21.65 -11.74 -2.85
N SER A 79 20.79 -10.78 -2.52
CA SER A 79 20.69 -9.48 -3.21
C SER A 79 21.56 -8.38 -2.60
N LEU A 80 22.36 -8.68 -1.58
CA LEU A 80 23.27 -7.69 -0.98
C LEU A 80 24.26 -7.17 -2.01
N ARG A 81 24.22 -5.87 -2.26
CA ARG A 81 25.15 -5.17 -3.16
C ARG A 81 26.61 -5.28 -2.70
N THR A 82 26.85 -5.43 -1.40
CA THR A 82 28.19 -5.55 -0.80
C THR A 82 28.83 -6.93 -0.97
N GLY A 83 28.16 -7.85 -1.66
CA GLY A 83 28.58 -9.24 -1.79
C GLY A 83 27.89 -10.15 -0.79
N HIS A 84 27.89 -11.44 -1.12
CA HIS A 84 27.31 -12.49 -0.28
C HIS A 84 28.09 -12.58 1.05
N PRO A 85 27.41 -12.63 2.22
CA PRO A 85 28.12 -12.67 3.48
C PRO A 85 28.93 -13.98 3.63
N PRO A 86 30.01 -13.97 4.42
CA PRO A 86 30.71 -15.20 4.77
C PRO A 86 29.81 -16.13 5.59
N ALA A 87 30.13 -17.43 5.58
CA ALA A 87 29.34 -18.48 6.23
C ALA A 87 29.17 -18.26 7.75
N ASP A 88 30.13 -17.59 8.38
CA ASP A 88 30.16 -17.35 9.84
C ASP A 88 29.54 -16.01 10.26
N ALA A 89 28.89 -15.29 9.35
CA ALA A 89 28.23 -14.03 9.67
C ALA A 89 26.97 -14.25 10.54
N THR A 90 27.11 -14.09 11.85
CA THR A 90 26.04 -14.27 12.87
C THR A 90 24.79 -13.45 12.63
N LYS A 91 24.89 -12.28 12.00
CA LYS A 91 23.77 -11.37 11.70
C LYS A 91 22.64 -11.98 10.85
N TRP A 92 22.90 -13.10 10.18
CA TRP A 92 21.93 -13.76 9.32
C TRP A 92 21.33 -15.02 9.94
N ASN A 93 21.64 -15.36 11.20
CA ASN A 93 21.09 -16.55 11.84
C ASN A 93 19.57 -16.44 11.97
N ASP A 94 18.87 -17.56 11.78
CA ASP A 94 17.39 -17.57 11.76
C ASP A 94 16.76 -17.08 13.07
N TRP A 95 17.52 -17.17 14.16
CA TRP A 95 17.16 -16.81 15.53
C TRP A 95 17.37 -15.35 15.90
N THR A 96 18.25 -14.63 15.19
CA THR A 96 18.57 -13.24 15.51
C THR A 96 17.74 -12.33 14.62
N GLU A 97 16.83 -11.59 15.26
CA GLU A 97 16.04 -10.48 14.71
C GLU A 97 14.80 -10.84 13.88
N TYR A 98 13.74 -11.18 14.62
CA TYR A 98 12.43 -10.57 14.42
C TYR A 98 12.43 -9.16 15.03
N THR A 99 13.44 -8.32 14.76
CA THR A 99 13.32 -6.88 15.04
C THR A 99 12.59 -6.28 13.85
N TYR A 100 11.28 -6.40 13.91
CA TYR A 100 10.34 -5.54 13.20
C TYR A 100 10.48 -4.10 13.72
N SER A 101 11.65 -3.49 13.54
CA SER A 101 11.91 -2.10 13.88
C SER A 101 12.78 -1.49 12.80
N HIS A 102 12.20 -0.48 12.13
CA HIS A 102 12.84 0.48 11.21
C HIS A 102 12.63 0.33 9.70
N ARG A 103 11.50 -0.24 9.25
CA ARG A 103 10.91 0.21 7.98
C ARG A 103 9.96 1.39 8.18
N SER A 104 10.49 2.54 8.59
CA SER A 104 9.89 3.87 8.39
C SER A 104 10.82 5.00 8.85
N LYS A 105 11.96 5.17 8.16
CA LYS A 105 12.45 6.52 7.90
C LYS A 105 12.29 6.75 6.40
N ARG A 106 11.15 7.32 6.02
CA ARG A 106 11.02 8.02 4.74
C ARG A 106 12.22 8.96 4.66
N ILE A 107 13.14 8.68 3.75
CA ILE A 107 14.02 9.72 3.22
C ILE A 107 13.05 10.69 2.54
N ARG A 108 12.73 11.78 3.24
CA ARG A 108 12.03 12.92 2.68
C ARG A 108 13.03 13.56 1.71
N THR A 109 13.08 13.06 0.48
CA THR A 109 13.69 13.79 -0.62
C THR A 109 12.90 15.08 -0.75
N LYS A 110 13.45 16.17 -0.21
CA LYS A 110 12.99 17.52 -0.52
C LYS A 110 13.13 17.66 -2.04
N SER A 111 12.00 17.65 -2.73
CA SER A 111 11.88 18.08 -4.11
C SER A 111 12.33 19.54 -4.16
N ILE A 112 13.59 19.75 -4.54
CA ILE A 112 14.09 21.04 -5.00
C ILE A 112 13.49 21.21 -6.39
N THR A 113 12.44 22.01 -6.49
CA THR A 113 11.95 22.54 -7.78
C THR A 113 12.97 23.56 -8.29
N PRO A 114 13.62 23.34 -9.46
CA PRO A 114 14.34 24.41 -10.12
C PRO A 114 13.34 25.39 -10.74
N ALA A 115 13.42 26.64 -10.31
CA ALA A 115 12.79 27.79 -10.94
C ALA A 115 13.72 28.34 -12.04
N SER A 116 13.31 28.25 -13.30
CA SER A 116 13.83 29.03 -14.44
C SER A 116 13.27 28.45 -15.74
N SER A 117 12.92 29.19 -16.79
CA SER A 117 12.78 30.62 -17.02
C SER A 117 12.04 30.71 -18.36
N ALA A 118 10.93 31.45 -18.41
CA ALA A 118 10.30 31.79 -19.67
C ALA A 118 11.05 32.99 -20.26
N ALA A 119 11.77 32.75 -21.37
CA ALA A 119 12.33 33.81 -22.19
C ALA A 119 11.28 34.28 -23.22
N ALA A 120 11.07 35.59 -23.24
CA ALA A 120 10.20 36.31 -24.14
C ALA A 120 10.82 36.50 -25.54
N SER A 121 9.95 36.64 -26.54
CA SER A 121 10.17 37.43 -27.78
C SER A 121 8.77 37.71 -28.36
N ALA A 122 8.13 38.85 -28.06
CA ALA A 122 8.26 40.18 -28.69
C ALA A 122 7.49 40.32 -30.02
N ASN A 123 6.38 41.07 -29.98
CA ASN A 123 5.97 42.17 -30.88
C ASN A 123 4.62 42.72 -30.33
N SER A 124 4.62 43.93 -29.74
CA SER A 124 4.08 45.20 -30.30
C SER A 124 2.57 45.12 -30.55
N ASP A 125 1.68 45.92 -29.96
CA ASP A 125 1.70 47.38 -29.93
C ASP A 125 0.53 47.96 -29.06
N SER A 126 0.72 49.20 -28.62
CA SER A 126 -0.28 50.26 -28.37
C SER A 126 -1.27 50.25 -27.16
N THR A 127 -0.94 51.17 -26.23
CA THR A 127 -1.78 52.23 -25.63
C THR A 127 -3.02 51.86 -24.81
N ASN A 128 -2.99 52.08 -23.49
CA ASN A 128 -3.37 53.37 -22.85
C ASN A 128 -3.73 53.22 -21.35
N THR A 129 -3.14 54.11 -20.55
CA THR A 129 -3.80 54.95 -19.53
C THR A 129 -4.31 54.33 -18.21
N SER A 130 -3.89 55.01 -17.13
CA SER A 130 -4.58 55.19 -15.84
C SER A 130 -4.16 54.28 -14.66
N THR A 131 -3.29 54.86 -13.82
CA THR A 131 -3.36 54.80 -12.34
C THR A 131 -4.80 55.03 -11.85
N PRO A 132 -5.27 54.49 -10.68
CA PRO A 132 -4.56 54.61 -9.40
C PRO A 132 -4.81 53.50 -8.34
N THR A 133 -4.32 53.78 -7.13
CA THR A 133 -4.72 53.27 -5.80
C THR A 133 -4.09 51.98 -5.27
N SER A 134 -3.02 52.23 -4.51
CA SER A 134 -2.52 51.42 -3.40
C SER A 134 -3.64 50.98 -2.46
N LYS A 135 -3.89 49.67 -2.37
CA LYS A 135 -4.58 49.02 -1.25
C LYS A 135 -3.63 48.01 -0.61
N ARG A 136 -2.95 48.50 0.42
CA ARG A 136 -2.23 47.77 1.45
C ARG A 136 -3.16 46.75 2.11
N ARG A 137 -3.10 45.48 1.70
CA ARG A 137 -3.76 44.38 2.41
C ARG A 137 -2.89 43.95 3.58
N SER A 138 -3.44 44.19 4.76
CA SER A 138 -2.99 43.75 6.08
C SER A 138 -2.74 42.24 6.10
N ASN A 139 -1.60 41.91 6.69
CA ASN A 139 -1.15 40.56 7.00
C ASN A 139 -1.82 40.13 8.31
N GLU A 140 -3.01 39.53 8.23
CA GLU A 140 -3.66 38.94 9.40
C GLU A 140 -3.11 37.54 9.62
N GLN A 141 -2.30 37.40 10.68
CA GLN A 141 -1.89 36.12 11.21
C GLN A 141 -3.13 35.36 11.71
N PRO A 142 -3.31 34.07 11.38
CA PRO A 142 -4.27 33.24 12.08
C PRO A 142 -3.77 33.02 13.51
N SER A 143 -4.38 33.73 14.46
CA SER A 143 -4.22 33.48 15.88
C SER A 143 -4.68 32.06 16.19
N CYS A 144 -3.77 31.29 16.77
CA CYS A 144 -4.06 29.97 17.31
C CYS A 144 -5.01 30.11 18.51
N SER A 145 -6.32 30.12 18.23
CA SER A 145 -7.37 30.00 19.21
C SER A 145 -7.25 28.66 19.94
N ARG A 146 -6.95 28.76 21.24
CA ARG A 146 -7.01 27.67 22.20
C ARG A 146 -8.43 27.08 22.16
N ASN A 147 -8.54 25.81 21.78
CA ASN A 147 -9.74 25.03 22.01
C ASN A 147 -9.97 24.95 23.52
N ILE A 148 -10.92 25.75 23.98
CA ILE A 148 -11.53 25.68 25.30
C ILE A 148 -12.21 24.31 25.39
N ARG A 149 -11.64 23.45 26.23
CA ARG A 149 -12.18 22.16 26.60
C ARG A 149 -13.47 22.41 27.39
N PRO A 150 -14.67 22.00 26.92
CA PRO A 150 -15.87 22.13 27.73
C PRO A 150 -15.73 21.24 28.95
N LYS A 151 -15.81 21.87 30.12
CA LYS A 151 -15.82 21.24 31.43
C LYS A 151 -17.21 20.61 31.60
N LEU A 152 -17.33 19.34 31.23
CA LEU A 152 -18.50 18.53 31.57
C LEU A 152 -18.39 18.19 33.05
N GLU A 153 -19.01 19.02 33.87
CA GLU A 153 -19.45 18.66 35.22
C GLU A 153 -20.51 17.58 35.05
N ASN A 154 -20.15 16.34 35.42
CA ASN A 154 -21.09 15.24 35.58
C ASN A 154 -20.90 14.71 36.99
N ASP A 155 -21.48 15.43 37.94
CA ASP A 155 -21.63 14.97 39.32
C ASP A 155 -22.67 13.85 39.35
N ASN A 156 -22.21 12.62 39.19
CA ASN A 156 -22.96 11.44 39.56
C ASN A 156 -22.10 10.57 40.46
N ASN A 157 -22.04 11.00 41.73
CA ASN A 157 -21.53 10.25 42.85
C ASN A 157 -22.52 9.13 43.18
N ILE A 158 -22.36 7.98 42.54
CA ILE A 158 -23.04 6.73 42.94
C ILE A 158 -21.99 5.83 43.60
N THR A 159 -21.88 5.99 44.91
CA THR A 159 -21.21 5.05 45.81
C THR A 159 -22.12 3.83 45.99
N SER A 160 -21.83 2.73 45.31
CA SER A 160 -22.35 1.38 45.62
C SER A 160 -21.42 0.36 44.96
N SER A 161 -20.49 -0.21 45.71
CA SER A 161 -20.63 -1.48 46.46
C SER A 161 -20.29 -2.71 45.60
N ALA A 162 -19.16 -3.31 45.98
CA ALA A 162 -18.76 -4.71 45.91
C ALA A 162 -19.22 -5.61 44.72
N GLY A 163 -18.22 -6.15 44.00
CA GLY A 163 -18.28 -7.52 43.49
C GLY A 163 -18.76 -7.72 42.05
N GLY A 164 -17.98 -7.26 41.06
CA GLY A 164 -18.32 -7.46 39.64
C GLY A 164 -17.11 -7.45 38.69
N HIS A 165 -16.00 -8.08 39.07
CA HIS A 165 -14.79 -8.18 38.23
C HIS A 165 -15.00 -9.15 37.06
N GLY A 166 -15.68 -8.72 36.00
CA GLY A 166 -15.80 -9.56 34.79
C GLY A 166 -16.52 -8.98 33.57
N SER A 167 -17.23 -7.85 33.68
CA SER A 167 -18.13 -7.39 32.60
C SER A 167 -17.60 -6.22 31.73
N THR A 168 -16.71 -5.37 32.26
CA THR A 168 -16.28 -4.14 31.57
C THR A 168 -15.43 -4.39 30.32
N ASN A 169 -14.65 -5.48 30.30
CA ASN A 169 -13.81 -5.83 29.15
C ASN A 169 -14.61 -6.18 27.89
N LYS A 170 -15.80 -6.79 28.05
CA LYS A 170 -16.67 -7.14 26.91
C LYS A 170 -17.25 -5.90 26.27
N LEU A 171 -17.69 -4.92 27.06
CA LEU A 171 -18.24 -3.66 26.55
C LEU A 171 -17.21 -2.87 25.74
N ASN A 172 -15.99 -2.71 26.27
CA ASN A 172 -14.91 -2.02 25.57
C ASN A 172 -14.55 -2.71 24.24
N THR A 173 -14.55 -4.05 24.22
CA THR A 173 -14.32 -4.83 23.00
C THR A 173 -15.41 -4.58 21.96
N LEU A 174 -16.69 -4.54 22.36
CA LEU A 174 -17.80 -4.26 21.46
C LEU A 174 -17.76 -2.82 20.92
N GLN A 175 -17.42 -1.85 21.77
CA GLN A 175 -17.26 -0.46 21.36
C GLN A 175 -16.15 -0.30 20.31
N TYR A 176 -15.01 -0.99 20.50
CA TYR A 176 -13.93 -1.00 19.51
C TYR A 176 -14.38 -1.62 18.18
N LYS A 177 -15.05 -2.78 18.21
CA LYS A 177 -15.58 -3.43 17.02
C LYS A 177 -16.56 -2.53 16.26
N LEU A 178 -17.44 -1.85 16.99
CA LEU A 178 -18.40 -0.91 16.40
C LEU A 178 -17.70 0.30 15.76
N ALA A 179 -16.64 0.81 16.37
CA ALA A 179 -15.83 1.89 15.79
C ALA A 179 -15.09 1.44 14.52
N MET A 180 -14.59 0.20 14.48
CA MET A 180 -13.96 -0.39 13.29
C MET A 180 -14.95 -0.55 12.15
N LEU A 181 -16.13 -1.12 12.41
CA LEU A 181 -17.19 -1.30 11.41
C LEU A 181 -17.66 0.04 10.84
N LYS A 182 -17.77 1.09 11.67
CA LYS A 182 -18.09 2.45 11.20
C LYS A 182 -17.06 2.98 10.21
N ARG A 183 -15.76 2.85 10.52
CA ARG A 183 -14.69 3.29 9.60
C ARG A 183 -14.70 2.50 8.29
N GLU A 184 -15.03 1.21 8.35
CA GLU A 184 -15.16 0.37 7.18
C GLU A 184 -16.36 0.79 6.32
N SER A 185 -17.51 1.09 6.94
CA SER A 185 -18.67 1.69 6.27
C SER A 185 -18.30 3.00 5.56
N ASP A 186 -17.67 3.94 6.28
CA ASP A 186 -17.25 5.23 5.70
C ASP A 186 -16.26 5.07 4.55
N LYS A 187 -15.42 4.03 4.58
CA LYS A 187 -14.49 3.70 3.51
C LYS A 187 -15.24 3.18 2.27
N LEU A 188 -16.20 2.29 2.47
CA LEU A 188 -17.03 1.75 1.39
C LEU A 188 -17.89 2.83 0.73
N ASP A 189 -18.43 3.77 1.50
CA ASP A 189 -19.21 4.90 0.97
C ASP A 189 -18.34 5.80 0.07
N LYS A 190 -17.09 6.05 0.46
CA LYS A 190 -16.13 6.79 -0.38
C LYS A 190 -15.74 6.03 -1.64
N GLU A 191 -15.56 4.71 -1.54
CA GLU A 191 -15.27 3.87 -2.71
C GLU A 191 -16.45 3.85 -3.69
N LEU A 192 -17.68 3.78 -3.18
CA LEU A 192 -18.90 3.84 -3.98
C LEU A 192 -19.02 5.19 -4.71
N GLU A 193 -18.72 6.29 -4.02
CA GLU A 193 -18.74 7.63 -4.62
C GLU A 193 -17.67 7.79 -5.71
N ASN A 194 -16.48 7.21 -5.53
CA ASN A 194 -15.45 7.20 -6.57
C ASN A 194 -15.89 6.37 -7.79
N LYS A 195 -16.49 5.19 -7.58
CA LYS A 195 -17.02 4.36 -8.68
C LYS A 195 -18.12 5.07 -9.47
N LYS A 196 -19.01 5.81 -8.79
CA LYS A 196 -20.03 6.63 -9.48
C LYS A 196 -19.42 7.71 -10.38
N LYS A 197 -18.28 8.29 -9.97
CA LYS A 197 -17.54 9.27 -10.79
C LYS A 197 -16.89 8.61 -11.99
N GLU A 198 -16.27 7.45 -11.80
CA GLU A 198 -15.70 6.65 -12.90
C GLU A 198 -16.78 6.24 -13.91
N GLU A 199 -17.95 5.78 -13.45
CA GLU A 199 -19.10 5.46 -14.31
C GLU A 199 -19.68 6.68 -15.05
N ALA A 200 -19.59 7.87 -14.47
CA ALA A 200 -20.00 9.10 -15.14
C ALA A 200 -18.99 9.50 -16.23
N GLU A 201 -17.70 9.32 -15.98
CA GLU A 201 -16.63 9.55 -16.96
C GLU A 201 -16.73 8.58 -18.14
N ILE A 202 -16.99 7.29 -17.89
CA ILE A 202 -17.20 6.29 -18.94
C ILE A 202 -18.39 6.69 -19.83
N ARG A 203 -19.54 7.06 -19.24
CA ARG A 203 -20.71 7.52 -20.01
C ARG A 203 -20.43 8.76 -20.85
N ALA A 204 -19.61 9.68 -20.35
CA ALA A 204 -19.21 10.86 -21.11
C ALA A 204 -18.33 10.49 -22.31
N LEU A 205 -17.42 9.52 -22.15
CA LEU A 205 -16.58 9.01 -23.24
C LEU A 205 -17.41 8.23 -24.28
N GLU A 206 -18.38 7.43 -23.84
CA GLU A 206 -19.30 6.72 -24.74
C GLU A 206 -20.09 7.70 -25.62
N SER A 207 -20.62 8.78 -25.04
CA SER A 207 -21.28 9.85 -25.80
C SER A 207 -20.36 10.51 -26.82
N GLN A 208 -19.08 10.74 -26.50
CA GLN A 208 -18.12 11.31 -27.46
C GLN A 208 -17.81 10.35 -28.61
N ILE A 209 -17.79 9.04 -28.34
CA ILE A 209 -17.59 8.02 -29.38
C ILE A 209 -18.77 8.03 -30.36
N GLU A 210 -20.01 8.08 -29.86
CA GLU A 210 -21.20 8.15 -30.70
C GLU A 210 -21.19 9.38 -31.62
N ASP A 211 -20.81 10.55 -31.10
CA ASP A 211 -20.68 11.78 -31.89
C ASP A 211 -19.60 11.64 -32.99
N MET A 212 -18.44 11.06 -32.66
CA MET A 212 -17.38 10.80 -33.64
C MET A 212 -17.80 9.79 -34.71
N GLU A 213 -18.54 8.75 -34.34
CA GLU A 213 -19.06 7.76 -35.29
C GLU A 213 -20.06 8.38 -36.26
N ALA A 214 -20.93 9.27 -35.77
CA ALA A 214 -21.84 10.05 -36.61
C ALA A 214 -21.07 10.93 -37.60
N GLU A 215 -20.00 11.61 -37.15
CA GLU A 215 -19.15 12.43 -38.01
C GLU A 215 -18.43 11.59 -39.09
N ILE A 216 -17.87 10.44 -38.70
CA ILE A 216 -17.23 9.51 -39.63
C ILE A 216 -18.22 9.03 -40.69
N ASN A 217 -19.45 8.67 -40.28
CA ASN A 217 -20.48 8.23 -41.21
C ASN A 217 -20.92 9.33 -42.16
N ALA A 218 -21.06 10.58 -41.69
CA ALA A 218 -21.35 11.72 -42.56
C ALA A 218 -20.24 11.95 -43.59
N LYS A 219 -18.96 11.86 -43.17
CA LYS A 219 -17.82 11.96 -44.09
C LYS A 219 -17.77 10.82 -45.11
N ARG A 220 -18.12 9.59 -44.71
CA ARG A 220 -18.22 8.45 -45.65
C ARG A 220 -19.27 8.71 -46.73
N GLN A 221 -20.46 9.20 -46.35
CA GLN A 221 -21.51 9.55 -47.32
C GLN A 221 -21.08 10.65 -48.28
N GLN A 222 -20.35 11.66 -47.80
CA GLN A 222 -19.78 12.70 -48.67
C GLN A 222 -18.80 12.10 -49.69
N ILE A 223 -17.89 11.22 -49.25
CA ILE A 223 -16.93 10.54 -50.13
C ILE A 223 -17.66 9.71 -51.19
N ASP A 224 -18.70 8.96 -50.80
CA ASP A 224 -19.48 8.15 -51.74
C ASP A 224 -20.22 9.02 -52.77
N ALA A 225 -20.78 10.16 -52.34
CA ALA A 225 -21.41 11.13 -53.24
C ALA A 225 -20.42 11.71 -54.26
N TYR A 226 -19.18 12.01 -53.84
CA TYR A 226 -18.12 12.45 -54.76
C TYR A 226 -17.68 11.34 -55.73
N ARG A 227 -17.74 10.07 -55.32
CA ARG A 227 -17.25 8.94 -56.12
C ARG A 227 -18.19 8.52 -57.25
N PHE A 228 -19.50 8.68 -57.07
CA PHE A 228 -20.53 8.19 -58.01
C PHE A 228 -21.37 9.32 -58.65
N GLY A 229 -20.99 10.58 -58.46
CA GLY A 229 -21.75 11.75 -58.91
C GLY A 229 -21.39 12.31 -60.30
N GLU A 230 -20.68 11.55 -61.15
CA GLU A 230 -20.44 11.84 -62.58
C GLU A 230 -21.24 10.87 -63.47
#